data_AF-A0A7K0Z1E3-F1
#
_entry.id   AF-A0A7K0Z1E3-F1
#
_cell.length_a   1.000
_cell.length_b   1.000
_cell.length_c   1.000
_cell.angle_alpha   90.00
_cell.angle_beta   90.00
_cell.angle_gamma   90.00
#
_symmetry.space_group_name_H-M   'P 1'
#
loop_
_entity.id
_entity.type
_entity.pdbx_description
1 polymer ?
#
loop_
_entity_poly.entity_id
_entity_poly.type
_entity_poly.pdbx_seq_one_letter_code
_entity_poly.pdbx_strand_id
1 'polypeptide(L)' 'MGACVCGYTRDEEKNCDGTHKVVKAVKAELAQKLEANGFPHASEFVKND' A
#
# COMPACT_ATOMS: atom_id res chain seq x y z
N MET A 1 -1.71 8.02 1.27
CA MET A 1 -2.49 6.80 1.59
C MET A 1 -3.41 7.13 2.76
N GLY A 2 -4.34 8.06 2.54
CA GLY A 2 -5.15 8.66 3.59
C GLY A 2 -6.58 8.15 3.51
N ALA A 3 -7.03 7.46 4.56
CA ALA A 3 -8.42 7.41 5.06
C ALA A 3 -8.62 6.22 6.02
N CYS A 4 -7.88 5.12 5.85
CA CYS A 4 -7.96 3.97 6.76
C CYS A 4 -6.90 4.09 7.86
N VAL A 5 -7.29 4.60 9.03
CA VAL A 5 -6.48 4.46 10.25
C VAL A 5 -6.72 3.04 10.78
N CYS A 6 -5.87 2.09 10.37
CA CYS A 6 -5.96 0.73 10.89
C CYS A 6 -5.35 0.70 12.29
N GLY A 7 -6.19 0.58 13.33
CA GLY A 7 -5.77 0.39 14.71
C GLY A 7 -5.29 -1.05 15.01
N TYR A 8 -4.90 -1.82 13.99
CA TYR A 8 -4.59 -3.26 14.05
C TYR A 8 -5.75 -4.17 14.48
N THR A 9 -6.94 -3.62 14.71
CA THR A 9 -8.17 -4.38 14.93
C THR A 9 -8.79 -4.73 13.59
N ARG A 10 -9.10 -6.02 13.40
CA ARG A 10 -9.82 -6.52 12.23
C ARG A 10 -11.29 -6.15 12.37
N ASP A 11 -11.78 -5.30 11.47
CA ASP A 11 -13.17 -4.85 11.43
C ASP A 11 -13.79 -5.34 10.12
N GLU A 12 -14.73 -6.30 10.24
CA GLU A 12 -15.36 -6.95 9.09
C GLU A 12 -16.31 -6.01 8.34
N GLU A 13 -16.98 -5.09 9.05
CA GLU A 13 -17.84 -4.06 8.46
C GLU A 13 -17.02 -3.09 7.58
N LYS A 14 -15.76 -2.84 7.96
CA LYS A 14 -14.83 -1.99 7.20
C LYS A 14 -14.03 -2.71 6.12
N ASN A 15 -14.27 -4.00 5.87
CA ASN A 15 -13.57 -4.79 4.86
C ASN A 15 -12.04 -4.64 4.93
N CYS A 16 -11.47 -4.69 6.15
CA CYS A 16 -10.03 -4.45 6.36
C CYS A 16 -9.15 -5.37 5.50
N ASP A 17 -9.49 -6.67 5.40
CA ASP A 17 -8.73 -7.63 4.60
C ASP A 17 -8.75 -7.31 3.09
N GLY A 18 -9.91 -6.91 2.57
CA GLY A 18 -10.07 -6.52 1.17
C GLY A 18 -9.30 -5.23 0.86
N THR A 19 -9.44 -4.24 1.74
CA THR A 19 -8.76 -2.94 1.59
C THR A 19 -7.24 -3.09 1.70
N HIS A 20 -6.74 -3.90 2.65
CA HIS A 20 -5.31 -4.18 2.76
C HIS A 20 -4.77 -4.96 1.55
N LYS A 21 -5.54 -5.90 0.99
CA LYS A 21 -5.17 -6.61 -0.23
C LYS A 21 -5.03 -5.65 -1.42
N VAL A 22 -5.98 -4.72 -1.57
CA VAL A 22 -5.95 -3.69 -2.64
C VAL A 22 -4.79 -2.73 -2.43
N VAL A 23 -4.60 -2.20 -1.22
CA VAL A 23 -3.48 -1.28 -0.92
C VAL A 23 -2.13 -1.95 -1.18
N LYS A 24 -1.97 -3.22 -0.81
CA LYS A 24 -0.74 -3.99 -1.09
C LYS A 24 -0.51 -4.17 -2.59
N ALA A 25 -1.56 -4.48 -3.35
CA ALA A 25 -1.47 -4.60 -4.81
C ALA A 25 -1.06 -3.25 -5.45
N VAL A 26 -1.70 -2.15 -5.03
CA VAL A 26 -1.38 -0.80 -5.52
C VAL A 26 0.05 -0.39 -5.13
N LYS A 27 0.51 -0.69 -3.91
CA LYS A 27 1.91 -0.43 -3.50
C LYS A 27 2.91 -1.18 -4.39
N ALA A 28 2.64 -2.45 -4.72
CA ALA A 28 3.50 -3.23 -5.61
C ALA A 28 3.53 -2.69 -7.05
N GLU A 29 2.39 -2.28 -7.60
CA GLU A 29 2.34 -1.65 -8.92
C GLU A 29 3.02 -0.28 -8.94
N LEU A 30 2.82 0.50 -7.88
CA LEU A 30 3.41 1.83 -7.73
C LEU A 30 4.94 1.71 -7.64
N ALA A 31 5.45 0.78 -6.83
CA ALA A 31 6.89 0.54 -6.72
C ALA A 31 7.54 0.17 -8.06
N GLN A 32 6.91 -0.71 -8.86
CA GLN A 32 7.39 -1.05 -10.21
C GLN A 32 7.41 0.17 -11.13
N LYS A 33 6.36 1.00 -11.09
CA LYS A 33 6.31 2.25 -11.87
C LYS A 33 7.37 3.23 -11.41
N LEU A 34 7.65 3.33 -10.11
CA LEU A 34 8.66 4.24 -9.57
C LEU A 34 10.08 3.81 -9.94
N GLU A 35 10.39 2.51 -9.93
CA GLU A 35 11.69 2.02 -10.43
C GLU A 35 11.86 2.29 -11.93
N ALA A 36 10.80 2.03 -12.71
CA ALA A 36 10.82 2.28 -14.15
C ALA A 36 10.98 3.77 -14.51
N ASN A 37 10.51 4.68 -13.64
CA ASN A 37 10.66 6.12 -13.81
C ASN A 37 11.97 6.68 -13.20
N GLY A 38 12.85 5.81 -12.69
CA GLY A 38 14.15 6.24 -12.15
C GLY A 38 14.10 6.83 -10.74
N PHE A 39 13.08 6.50 -9.96
CA PHE A 39 12.93 6.91 -8.55
C PHE A 39 13.14 5.71 -7.59
N PRO A 40 14.38 5.19 -7.45
CA PRO A 40 14.66 4.00 -6.67
C PRO A 40 14.34 4.18 -5.17
N HIS A 41 14.67 5.35 -4.60
CA HIS A 41 14.38 5.64 -3.19
C HIS A 41 12.88 5.67 -2.87
N ALA A 42 12.07 6.18 -3.80
CA ALA A 42 10.63 6.24 -3.59
C ALA A 42 9.96 4.87 -3.83
N SER A 43 10.54 4.02 -4.70
CA SER A 43 10.12 2.61 -4.81
C SER A 43 10.39 1.83 -3.52
N GLU A 44 11.59 1.99 -2.95
CA GLU A 44 11.93 1.34 -1.67
C GLU A 44 11.06 1.82 -0.51
N PHE A 45 10.74 3.12 -0.47
CA PHE A 45 9.82 3.68 0.51
C PHE A 45 8.44 3.02 0.44
N VAL A 46 7.87 2.89 -0.75
CA VAL A 46 6.52 2.32 -0.95
C VAL A 46 6.47 0.81 -0.70
N LYS A 47 7.61 0.10 -0.80
CA LYS A 47 7.70 -1.33 -0.48
C LYS A 47 7.75 -1.61 1.04
N ASN A 48 8.29 -0.69 1.84
CA ASN A 48 8.55 -0.89 3.27
C ASN A 48 7.55 -0.20 4.21
N ASP A 49 6.84 0.83 3.74
CA ASP A 49 5.68 1.43 4.42
C ASP A 49 4.45 0.50 4.32
#